data_AF-A0A7V3DXQ4-F1
#
_entry.id   AF-A0A7V3DXQ4-F1
#
_cell.length_a   1.000
_cell.length_b   1.000
_cell.length_c   1.000
_cell.angle_alpha   90.00
_cell.angle_beta   90.00
_cell.angle_gamma   90.00
#
_symmetry.space_group_name_H-M   'P 1'
#
loop_
_entity.id
_entity.type
_entity.pdbx_description
1 polymer ?
#
loop_
_entity_poly.entity_id
_entity_poly.type
_entity_poly.pdbx_seq_one_letter_code
_entity_poly.pdbx_strand_id
1 'polypeptide(L)'
;MFITADTRYQLYINGQFVQRGSALSVPFFHYYDELDVSEFLTPGRNCAAVIVQYVGNSEDSRGGLLAELTGADGAPLLATNAQWRAVRSNCWWDKTFSPHMNIVYHYQEHCASRRRHPGPRLGPSPARRPLEPPGRPRHSLHDSRSGPG
;
A
#
# COMPACT_ATOMS: atom_id res chain seq x y z
N MET A 1 -6.77 12.75 1.01
CA MET A 1 -6.94 11.67 1.99
C MET A 1 -5.91 11.84 3.08
N PHE A 2 -6.34 11.89 4.33
CA PHE A 2 -5.49 11.92 5.51
C PHE A 2 -5.42 10.52 6.10
N ILE A 3 -4.24 10.01 6.41
CA ILE A 3 -4.09 8.65 6.95
C ILE A 3 -2.86 8.51 7.86
N THR A 4 -3.03 7.77 8.95
CA THR A 4 -1.93 7.31 9.79
C THR A 4 -2.26 5.97 10.44
N ALA A 5 -1.24 5.25 10.89
CA ALA A 5 -1.42 4.00 11.60
C ALA A 5 -0.28 3.79 12.61
N ASP A 6 -0.58 3.09 13.70
CA ASP A 6 0.44 2.49 14.54
C ASP A 6 0.67 1.02 14.11
N THR A 7 1.82 0.65 13.57
CA THR A 7 3.05 1.45 13.40
C THR A 7 3.25 1.88 11.94
N ARG A 8 2.74 1.08 11.01
CA ARG A 8 2.84 1.30 9.56
C ARG A 8 1.55 0.90 8.87
N TYR A 9 1.29 1.47 7.71
CA TYR A 9 0.19 1.08 6.84
C TYR A 9 0.64 0.83 5.39
N GLN A 10 -0.11 0.00 4.68
CA GLN A 10 -0.13 -0.04 3.21
C GLN A 10 -1.56 0.23 2.75
N LEU A 11 -1.76 1.31 1.99
CA LEU A 11 -3.06 1.73 1.47
C LEU A 11 -3.29 1.16 0.08
N TYR A 12 -4.50 0.63 -0.12
CA TYR A 12 -5.02 0.20 -1.40
C TYR A 12 -6.38 0.84 -1.64
N ILE A 13 -6.61 1.34 -2.85
CA ILE A 13 -7.92 1.82 -3.31
C ILE A 13 -8.28 1.03 -4.56
N ASN A 14 -9.48 0.44 -4.58
CA ASN A 14 -9.96 -0.40 -5.67
C ASN A 14 -8.97 -1.50 -6.10
N GLY A 15 -8.19 -2.02 -5.14
CA GLY A 15 -7.19 -3.07 -5.34
C GLY A 15 -5.83 -2.58 -5.85
N GLN A 16 -5.71 -1.30 -6.20
CA GLN A 16 -4.44 -0.68 -6.60
C GLN A 16 -3.68 -0.21 -5.36
N PHE A 17 -2.37 -0.45 -5.34
CA PHE A 17 -1.48 0.07 -4.29
C PHE A 17 -1.33 1.58 -4.46
N VAL A 18 -1.52 2.32 -3.37
CA VAL A 18 -1.36 3.78 -3.35
C VAL A 18 -0.01 4.15 -2.72
N GLN A 19 0.15 3.83 -1.43
CA GLN A 19 1.33 4.21 -0.65
C GLN A 19 1.57 3.29 0.55
N ARG A 20 2.82 3.26 1.02
CA ARG A 20 3.19 2.76 2.35
C ARG A 20 3.63 3.91 3.24
N GLY A 21 3.06 3.97 4.44
CA GLY A 21 3.44 4.89 5.52
C GLY A 21 3.44 4.14 6.87
N SER A 22 3.25 4.77 8.02
CA SER A 22 3.22 6.22 8.27
C SER A 22 4.65 6.78 8.34
N ALA A 23 4.80 8.09 8.28
CA ALA A 23 6.05 8.73 8.67
C ALA A 23 6.41 8.35 10.11
N LEU A 24 7.70 8.12 10.38
CA LEU A 24 8.17 7.84 11.73
C LEU A 24 7.85 9.04 12.63
N SER A 25 7.26 8.75 13.79
CA SER A 25 6.87 9.76 14.75
C SER A 25 7.02 9.25 16.18
N VAL A 26 7.07 10.18 17.12
CA VAL A 26 7.01 9.86 18.56
C VAL A 26 5.55 9.89 19.02
N PRO A 27 5.17 9.13 20.07
CA PRO A 27 3.77 9.02 20.49
C PRO A 27 3.05 10.35 20.74
N PHE A 28 3.78 11.36 21.23
CA PHE A 28 3.23 12.68 21.56
C PHE A 28 3.12 13.63 20.34
N PHE A 29 3.72 13.28 19.20
CA PHE A 29 3.70 14.06 17.96
C PHE A 29 3.52 13.13 16.76
N HIS A 30 2.38 12.43 16.72
CA HIS A 30 2.07 11.51 15.63
C HIS A 30 1.77 12.24 14.33
N TYR A 31 2.53 11.90 13.28
CA TYR A 31 2.30 12.40 11.93
C TYR A 31 1.21 11.60 11.23
N TYR A 32 0.57 12.24 10.26
CA TYR A 32 -0.28 11.63 9.26
C TYR A 32 0.20 12.04 7.87
N ASP A 33 -0.09 11.21 6.89
CA ASP A 33 0.16 11.51 5.49
C ASP A 33 -1.07 12.18 4.88
N GLU A 34 -0.86 13.20 4.05
CA GLU A 34 -1.86 13.81 3.18
C GLU A 34 -1.61 13.39 1.73
N LEU A 35 -2.59 12.69 1.15
CA LEU A 35 -2.47 12.04 -0.16
C LEU A 35 -3.57 12.54 -1.11
N ASP A 36 -3.20 12.93 -2.33
CA ASP A 36 -4.15 12.96 -3.44
C ASP A 36 -4.36 11.53 -3.92
N VAL A 37 -5.62 11.08 -3.92
CA VAL A 37 -6.01 9.72 -4.34
C VAL A 37 -6.98 9.73 -5.50
N SER A 38 -7.19 10.90 -6.13
CA SER A 38 -8.16 11.10 -7.21
C SER A 38 -7.99 10.11 -8.36
N GLU A 39 -6.74 9.80 -8.74
CA GLU A 39 -6.43 8.85 -9.83
C GLU A 39 -6.84 7.40 -9.55
N PHE A 40 -7.05 7.02 -8.28
CA PHE A 40 -7.44 5.67 -7.89
C PHE A 40 -8.96 5.50 -7.74
N LEU A 41 -9.72 6.59 -7.79
CA LEU A 41 -11.17 6.60 -7.62
C LEU A 41 -11.91 6.42 -8.95
N THR A 42 -13.05 5.75 -8.88
CA THR A 42 -13.96 5.57 -10.01
C THR A 42 -15.36 6.11 -9.69
N PRO A 43 -16.15 6.54 -10.68
CA PRO A 43 -17.54 6.90 -10.44
C PRO A 43 -18.32 5.76 -9.77
N GLY A 44 -19.10 6.08 -8.72
CA GLY A 44 -19.89 5.12 -7.97
C GLY A 44 -19.16 4.49 -6.79
N ARG A 45 -19.27 3.16 -6.64
CA ARG A 45 -18.77 2.45 -5.44
C ARG A 45 -17.26 2.24 -5.52
N ASN A 46 -16.56 2.80 -4.53
CA ASN A 46 -15.14 2.58 -4.30
C ASN A 46 -14.92 1.72 -3.06
N CYS A 47 -13.74 1.13 -2.93
CA CYS A 47 -13.35 0.46 -1.70
C CYS A 47 -11.89 0.75 -1.34
N ALA A 48 -11.68 1.21 -0.11
CA ALA A 48 -10.38 1.35 0.50
C ALA A 48 -10.06 0.11 1.36
N ALA A 49 -8.85 -0.40 1.24
CA ALA A 49 -8.31 -1.46 2.08
C ALA A 49 -6.96 -1.03 2.62
N VAL A 50 -6.70 -1.31 3.90
CA VAL A 50 -5.46 -0.92 4.57
C VAL A 50 -4.87 -2.12 5.30
N ILE A 51 -3.59 -2.37 5.09
CA ILE A 51 -2.82 -3.34 5.87
C ILE A 51 -2.09 -2.57 6.95
N VAL A 52 -2.50 -2.76 8.21
CA VAL A 52 -1.80 -2.20 9.37
C VAL A 52 -0.76 -3.19 9.87
N GLN A 53 0.49 -2.74 9.98
CA GLN A 53 1.59 -3.48 10.57
C GLN A 53 1.94 -2.83 11.90
N TYR A 54 1.46 -3.45 12.97
CA TYR A 54 1.70 -3.02 14.33
C TYR A 54 2.87 -3.79 14.92
N VAL A 55 3.90 -3.07 15.39
CA VAL A 55 5.12 -3.67 15.94
C VAL A 55 4.98 -3.95 17.44
N GLY A 56 4.35 -3.04 18.19
CA GLY A 56 4.05 -3.24 19.61
C GLY A 56 5.25 -3.25 20.56
N ASN A 57 6.27 -2.45 20.27
CA ASN A 57 7.47 -2.31 21.12
C ASN A 57 7.29 -1.37 22.32
N SER A 58 6.10 -0.76 22.49
CA SER A 58 5.79 0.10 23.63
C SER A 58 4.70 -0.58 24.46
N GLU A 59 4.92 -0.67 25.77
CA GLU A 59 4.04 -1.40 26.68
C GLU A 59 2.59 -0.87 26.68
N ASP A 60 2.42 0.42 26.38
CA ASP A 60 1.12 1.10 26.36
C ASP A 60 0.54 1.33 24.96
N SER A 61 1.21 0.89 23.89
CA SER A 61 0.70 1.11 22.53
C SER A 61 -0.35 0.07 22.10
N ARG A 62 -1.15 0.46 21.11
CA ARG A 62 -2.19 -0.39 20.51
C ARG A 62 -2.18 -0.18 19.01
N GLY A 63 -2.27 -1.28 18.25
CA GLY A 63 -2.43 -1.20 16.81
C GLY A 63 -3.67 -0.38 16.44
N GLY A 64 -3.48 0.62 15.59
CA GLY A 64 -4.52 1.60 15.26
C GLY A 64 -4.41 2.09 13.81
N LEU A 65 -5.54 2.52 13.28
CA LEU A 65 -5.67 3.17 11.98
C LEU A 65 -6.61 4.35 12.13
N LEU A 66 -6.19 5.51 11.66
CA LEU A 66 -7.03 6.68 11.51
C LEU A 66 -6.93 7.14 10.06
N ALA A 67 -8.07 7.24 9.37
CA ALA A 67 -8.09 7.73 8.00
C ALA A 67 -9.38 8.49 7.70
N GLU A 68 -9.24 9.54 6.90
CA GLU A 68 -10.35 10.36 6.39
C GLU A 68 -10.10 10.73 4.93
N LEU A 69 -11.12 10.62 4.09
CA LEU A 69 -11.12 11.10 2.72
C LEU A 69 -12.18 12.18 2.60
N THR A 70 -11.78 13.34 2.11
CA THR A 70 -12.64 14.47 1.79
C THR A 70 -12.80 14.63 0.28
N GLY A 71 -13.95 15.16 -0.13
CA GLY A 71 -14.19 15.63 -1.49
C GLY A 71 -13.47 16.95 -1.76
N ALA A 72 -13.50 17.38 -3.02
CA ALA A 72 -12.94 18.68 -3.43
C ALA A 72 -13.66 19.88 -2.77
N ASP A 73 -14.90 19.66 -2.31
CA ASP A 73 -15.71 20.60 -1.54
C ASP A 73 -15.39 20.56 -0.02
N GLY A 74 -14.46 19.70 0.40
CA GLY A 74 -14.11 19.49 1.81
C GLY A 74 -15.08 18.57 2.56
N ALA A 75 -16.14 18.06 1.93
CA ALA A 75 -17.09 17.18 2.61
C ALA A 75 -16.48 15.78 2.85
N PRO A 76 -16.70 15.14 4.00
CA PRO A 76 -16.16 13.81 4.27
C PRO A 76 -16.87 12.75 3.40
N LEU A 77 -16.09 12.03 2.60
CA LEU A 77 -16.54 10.92 1.76
C LEU A 77 -16.35 9.55 2.44
N LEU A 78 -15.34 9.45 3.32
CA LEU A 78 -15.04 8.23 4.07
C LEU A 78 -14.28 8.61 5.34
N ALA A 79 -14.60 7.97 6.46
CA ALA A 79 -13.80 8.04 7.69
C ALA A 79 -13.72 6.65 8.35
N THR A 80 -12.61 6.37 9.03
CA THR A 80 -12.48 5.18 9.88
C THR A 80 -13.50 5.22 11.02
N ASN A 81 -14.31 4.16 11.14
CA ASN A 81 -15.35 4.05 12.15
C ASN A 81 -15.68 2.56 12.42
N ALA A 82 -16.68 2.29 13.28
CA ALA A 82 -17.09 0.93 13.65
C ALA A 82 -17.66 0.08 12.50
N GLN A 83 -17.96 0.66 11.33
CA GLN A 83 -18.43 -0.07 10.16
C GLN A 83 -17.28 -0.72 9.37
N TRP A 84 -16.03 -0.33 9.65
CA TRP A 84 -14.86 -0.96 9.05
C TRP A 84 -14.71 -2.40 9.54
N ARG A 85 -14.41 -3.30 8.61
CA ARG A 85 -14.15 -4.71 8.91
C ARG A 85 -12.65 -4.92 9.04
N ALA A 86 -12.23 -5.49 10.15
CA ALA A 86 -10.84 -5.83 10.42
C ALA A 86 -10.68 -7.34 10.60
N VAL A 87 -9.60 -7.89 10.06
CA VAL A 87 -9.20 -9.29 10.28
C VAL A 87 -7.69 -9.34 10.43
N ARG A 88 -7.20 -10.14 11.38
CA ARG A 88 -5.76 -10.38 11.51
C ARG A 88 -5.30 -11.21 10.32
N SER A 89 -4.31 -10.70 9.59
CA SER A 89 -3.72 -11.46 8.48
C SER A 89 -2.94 -12.66 9.01
N ASN A 90 -3.12 -13.82 8.36
CA ASN A 90 -2.37 -15.05 8.64
C ASN A 90 -1.14 -15.22 7.74
N CYS A 91 -0.80 -14.21 6.92
CA CYS A 91 0.35 -14.28 6.03
C CYS A 91 1.65 -13.82 6.68
N TRP A 92 1.59 -12.98 7.72
CA TRP A 92 2.76 -12.59 8.51
C TRP A 92 2.88 -13.45 9.77
N TRP A 93 4.10 -13.88 10.08
CA TRP A 93 4.42 -14.46 11.38
C TRP A 93 4.51 -13.37 12.45
N ASP A 94 4.09 -13.68 13.67
CA ASP A 94 4.07 -12.78 14.84
C ASP A 94 5.16 -13.06 15.88
N LYS A 95 5.92 -14.16 15.70
CA LYS A 95 7.03 -14.58 16.57
C LYS A 95 8.31 -14.71 15.76
N THR A 96 8.73 -13.62 15.14
CA THR A 96 9.97 -13.55 14.39
C THR A 96 11.11 -13.06 15.26
N PHE A 97 12.34 -13.45 14.92
CA PHE A 97 13.52 -12.97 15.63
C PHE A 97 13.58 -11.44 15.59
N SER A 98 13.81 -10.86 16.76
CA SER A 98 13.82 -9.42 16.97
C SER A 98 15.20 -9.01 17.48
N PRO A 99 16.08 -8.43 16.63
CA PRO A 99 17.38 -7.98 17.09
C PRO A 99 17.22 -6.70 17.91
N HIS A 100 17.64 -6.72 19.18
CA HIS A 100 17.56 -5.60 20.12
C HIS A 100 18.41 -4.35 19.76
N MET A 101 18.97 -4.25 18.55
CA MET A 101 19.82 -3.12 18.14
C MET A 101 19.04 -1.89 17.64
N ASN A 102 17.74 -2.00 17.30
CA ASN A 102 16.96 -0.88 16.72
C ASN A 102 15.49 -0.79 17.18
N ILE A 103 15.19 0.08 18.16
CA ILE A 103 13.85 0.29 18.77
C ILE A 103 12.69 0.49 17.80
N VAL A 104 12.99 0.95 16.59
CA VAL A 104 12.00 1.30 15.57
C VAL A 104 11.81 0.19 14.51
N TYR A 105 12.82 -0.65 14.27
CA TYR A 105 12.82 -1.68 13.22
C TYR A 105 13.32 -3.04 13.74
N HIS A 106 12.93 -3.40 14.95
CA HIS A 106 13.37 -4.64 15.60
C HIS A 106 12.82 -5.93 14.96
N TYR A 107 12.37 -5.99 13.71
CA TYR A 107 11.77 -7.23 13.20
C TYR A 107 12.19 -7.53 11.77
N GLN A 108 12.45 -8.82 11.52
CA GLN A 108 12.53 -9.33 10.17
C GLN A 108 11.12 -9.77 9.75
N GLU A 109 10.58 -9.17 8.69
CA GLU A 109 9.29 -9.59 8.15
C GLU A 109 9.43 -10.96 7.47
N HIS A 110 8.69 -11.95 7.97
CA HIS A 110 8.53 -13.22 7.28
C HIS A 110 7.08 -13.30 6.82
N CYS A 111 6.86 -13.39 5.51
CA CYS A 111 5.53 -13.40 4.90
C CYS A 111 5.36 -14.59 3.96
N ALA A 112 4.32 -15.39 4.18
CA ALA A 112 3.91 -16.45 3.28
C ALA A 112 2.97 -15.90 2.20
N SER A 113 3.48 -15.63 0.98
CA SER A 113 2.70 -15.08 -0.13
C SER A 113 1.43 -15.90 -0.45
N ARG A 114 1.49 -17.24 -0.33
CA ARG A 114 0.36 -18.16 -0.51
C ARG A 114 -0.80 -17.93 0.48
N ARG A 115 -0.53 -17.29 1.62
CA ARG A 115 -1.52 -16.97 2.65
C ARG A 115 -1.96 -15.52 2.59
N ARG A 116 -1.34 -14.70 1.71
CA ARG A 116 -1.72 -13.31 1.57
C ARG A 116 -3.18 -13.27 1.14
N HIS A 117 -4.02 -12.72 2.01
CA HIS A 117 -5.41 -12.49 1.65
C HIS A 117 -5.40 -11.65 0.36
N PRO A 118 -6.15 -12.02 -0.68
CA PRO A 118 -6.16 -11.27 -1.95
C PRO A 118 -6.76 -9.85 -1.83
N GLY A 119 -6.91 -9.32 -0.61
CA GLY A 119 -7.79 -8.23 -0.25
C GLY A 119 -9.25 -8.71 -0.11
N PRO A 120 -10.18 -7.80 0.20
CA PRO A 120 -11.58 -7.99 -0.18
C PRO A 120 -11.65 -8.30 -1.70
N ARG A 121 -12.70 -8.97 -2.20
CA ARG A 121 -12.97 -8.96 -3.65
C ARG A 121 -13.42 -7.54 -4.01
N LEU A 122 -12.45 -6.68 -4.33
CA LEU A 122 -12.61 -5.25 -4.58
C LEU A 122 -13.10 -5.05 -6.02
N GLY A 123 -14.42 -5.07 -6.26
CA GLY A 123 -15.02 -4.70 -7.55
C GLY A 123 -14.71 -5.64 -8.73
N PRO A 124 -15.25 -5.37 -9.94
CA PRO A 124 -14.97 -6.18 -11.12
C PRO A 124 -13.47 -6.11 -11.41
N SER A 125 -12.87 -7.28 -11.62
CA SER A 125 -11.46 -7.42 -12.01
C SER A 125 -11.15 -6.43 -13.13
N PRO A 126 -10.12 -5.57 -13.02
CA PRO A 126 -9.67 -4.81 -14.17
C PRO A 126 -9.36 -5.83 -15.26
N ALA A 127 -9.91 -5.61 -16.46
CA ALA A 127 -9.60 -6.44 -17.61
C ALA A 127 -8.08 -6.53 -17.69
N ARG A 128 -7.54 -7.75 -17.66
CA ARG A 128 -6.10 -7.96 -17.87
C ARG A 128 -5.75 -7.26 -19.16
N ARG A 129 -4.99 -6.16 -19.08
CA ARG A 129 -4.36 -5.58 -20.27
C ARG A 129 -3.57 -6.73 -20.90
N PRO A 130 -3.82 -7.10 -22.16
CA PRO A 130 -3.03 -8.14 -22.81
C PRO A 130 -1.56 -7.74 -22.68
N LEU A 131 -0.74 -8.66 -22.20
CA LEU A 131 0.71 -8.50 -22.28
C LEU A 131 1.03 -8.28 -23.75
N GLU A 132 1.50 -7.10 -24.12
CA GLU A 132 2.08 -6.92 -25.44
C GLU A 132 3.21 -7.95 -25.58
N PRO A 133 3.21 -8.75 -26.65
CA PRO A 133 4.34 -9.63 -26.90
C PRO A 133 5.61 -8.77 -27.00
N PRO A 134 6.75 -9.25 -26.47
CA PRO A 134 7.98 -8.48 -26.53
C PRO A 134 8.28 -8.09 -27.98
N GLY A 135 8.31 -6.78 -28.24
CA GLY A 135 8.63 -6.24 -29.55
C GLY A 135 9.97 -6.80 -30.01
N ARG A 136 10.01 -7.38 -31.21
CA ARG A 136 11.26 -7.85 -31.83
C ARG A 136 12.27 -6.71 -31.81
N PRO A 137 13.52 -6.93 -31.38
CA PRO A 137 14.56 -5.93 -31.50
C PRO A 137 14.75 -5.58 -32.99
N ARG A 138 14.54 -4.30 -33.33
CA ARG A 138 14.90 -3.77 -34.63
C ARG A 138 16.42 -3.68 -34.68
N HIS A 139 17.09 -4.70 -35.20
CA HIS A 139 18.47 -4.55 -35.65
C HIS A 139 18.47 -3.69 -36.92
N SER A 140 18.75 -2.39 -36.76
CA SER A 140 19.18 -1.54 -37.86
C SER A 140 20.61 -1.92 -38.22
N LEU A 141 20.77 -2.77 -39.23
CA LEU A 141 22.05 -2.94 -39.92
C LEU A 141 22.38 -1.62 -40.62
N HIS A 142 23.34 -0.87 -40.08
CA HIS A 142 24.08 0.15 -40.81
C HIS A 142 24.91 -0.57 -41.89
N ASP A 143 24.44 -0.58 -43.14
CA ASP A 143 25.25 -0.98 -44.29
C ASP A 143 26.01 0.28 -44.78
N SER A 144 27.21 0.48 -44.24
CA SER A 144 28.16 1.47 -44.72
C SER A 144 28.82 0.95 -46.01
N ARG A 145 28.25 1.31 -47.16
CA ARG A 145 28.94 1.24 -48.45
C ARG A 145 29.60 2.58 -48.75
N SER A 146 30.92 2.62 -48.60
CA SER A 146 31.80 3.67 -49.12
C SER A 146 32.72 3.07 -50.19
N GLY A 147 32.72 3.66 -51.38
CA GLY A 147 33.61 3.40 -52.52
C GLY A 147 32.84 3.01 -53.79
N PRO A 148 33.17 3.54 -54.99
CA PRO A 148 34.52 3.94 -55.41
C PRO A 148 34.63 5.39 -55.95
N GLY A 149 35.86 5.93 -55.97
CA GLY A 149 36.21 7.23 -56.57
C GLY A 149 37.59 7.68 -56.15
#